data_AF-A0A6A4ETM2-F1
#
_entry.id   AF-A0A6A4ETM2-F1
#
_cell.length_a   1.000
_cell.length_b   1.000
_cell.length_c   1.000
_cell.angle_alpha   90.00
_cell.angle_beta   90.00
_cell.angle_gamma   90.00
#
_symmetry.space_group_name_H-M   'P 1'
#
loop_
_entity.id
_entity.type
_entity.pdbx_description
1 polymer ?
#
loop_
_entity_poly.entity_id
_entity_poly.type
_entity_poly.pdbx_seq_one_letter_code
_entity_poly.pdbx_strand_id
1 'polypeptide(L)'
;MPATPRSSKQRSYTIQQKRDALVLASDIGTKPAADFLGYPPRTVQDWAAQRDAIFDFKGAQVSKTLKGQGREEIIPFAHGLLTFMKDMRRDEEVRLLLFR
;
A
#
# COMPACT_ATOMS: atom_id res chain seq x y z
N MET A 1 -8.60 19.05 -33.02
CA MET A 1 -7.77 19.43 -31.85
C MET A 1 -7.07 18.18 -31.36
N PRO A 2 -5.72 18.08 -31.41
CA PRO A 2 -5.05 16.93 -30.82
C PRO A 2 -5.15 17.03 -29.30
N ALA A 3 -5.80 16.05 -28.68
CA ALA A 3 -5.82 15.93 -27.22
C ALA A 3 -4.41 15.55 -26.75
N THR A 4 -3.81 16.40 -25.91
CA THR A 4 -2.53 16.08 -25.26
C THR A 4 -2.72 14.90 -24.30
N PRO A 5 -1.84 13.87 -24.35
CA PRO A 5 -1.90 12.80 -23.37
C PRO A 5 -1.47 13.35 -22.00
N ARG A 6 -2.43 13.45 -21.08
CA ARG A 6 -2.15 13.78 -19.67
C ARG A 6 -1.45 12.60 -19.00
N SER A 7 -0.14 12.49 -19.19
CA SER A 7 0.71 11.75 -18.27
C SER A 7 0.83 12.55 -16.97
N SER A 8 -0.20 12.53 -16.13
CA SER A 8 -0.04 13.00 -14.76
C SER A 8 0.63 11.89 -13.96
N LYS A 9 1.90 12.07 -13.59
CA LYS A 9 2.54 11.24 -12.57
C LYS A 9 1.57 11.12 -11.38
N GLN A 10 1.25 9.89 -10.97
CA GLN A 10 0.40 9.67 -9.80
C GLN A 10 1.05 10.35 -8.59
N ARG A 11 0.38 11.37 -8.05
CA ARG A 11 0.81 12.01 -6.80
C ARG A 11 0.59 11.01 -5.67
N SER A 12 1.60 10.87 -4.83
CA SER A 12 1.54 10.02 -3.64
C SER A 12 1.76 10.88 -2.41
N TYR A 13 0.97 10.61 -1.37
CA TYR A 13 0.93 11.42 -0.16
C TYR A 13 1.28 10.57 1.05
N THR A 14 2.12 11.09 1.92
CA THR A 14 2.51 10.41 3.15
C THR A 14 1.38 10.43 4.16
N ILE A 15 1.39 9.52 5.14
CA ILE A 15 0.41 9.52 6.24
C ILE A 15 0.42 10.86 6.98
N GLN A 16 1.59 11.48 7.15
CA GLN A 16 1.69 12.81 7.74
C GLN A 16 0.93 13.86 6.93
N GLN A 17 1.16 13.94 5.62
CA GLN A 17 0.45 14.87 4.74
C GLN A 17 -1.06 14.66 4.77
N LYS A 18 -1.51 13.41 4.87
CA LYS A 18 -2.94 13.09 5.02
C LYS A 18 -3.50 13.62 6.34
N ARG A 19 -2.77 13.45 7.45
CA ARG A 19 -3.18 13.95 8.77
C ARG A 19 -3.24 15.46 8.80
N ASP A 20 -2.20 16.13 8.29
CA ASP A 20 -2.15 17.61 8.23
C ASP A 20 -3.32 18.16 7.41
N ALA A 21 -3.63 17.53 6.27
CA ALA A 21 -4.78 17.88 5.46
C ALA A 21 -6.11 17.67 6.18
N LEU A 22 -6.25 16.62 6.99
CA LEU A 22 -7.46 16.34 7.76
C LEU A 22 -7.63 17.26 8.97
N VAL A 23 -6.53 17.67 9.62
CA VAL A 23 -6.55 18.69 10.67
C VAL A 23 -7.03 20.01 10.06
N LEU A 24 -6.40 20.47 8.98
CA LEU A 24 -6.82 21.68 8.29
C LEU A 24 -8.27 21.61 7.80
N ALA A 25 -8.69 20.47 7.25
CA ALA A 25 -10.06 20.26 6.80
C ALA A 25 -11.08 20.26 7.95
N SER A 26 -10.67 19.98 9.18
CA SER A 26 -11.54 20.09 10.37
C SER A 26 -11.80 21.55 10.73
N ASP A 27 -10.84 22.45 10.44
CA ASP A 27 -10.93 23.87 10.76
C ASP A 27 -11.65 24.67 9.66
N ILE A 28 -11.29 24.44 8.39
CA ILE A 28 -11.76 25.25 7.25
C ILE A 28 -12.61 24.48 6.24
N GLY A 29 -12.85 23.19 6.46
CA GLY A 29 -13.55 22.31 5.53
C GLY A 29 -12.65 21.68 4.47
N THR A 30 -13.12 20.59 3.86
CA THR A 30 -12.33 19.73 2.95
C THR A 30 -11.92 20.42 1.65
N LYS A 31 -12.83 21.14 0.99
CA LYS A 31 -12.53 21.86 -0.25
C LYS A 31 -11.54 23.02 -0.03
N PRO A 32 -11.76 23.93 0.94
CA PRO A 32 -10.80 25.00 1.22
C PRO A 32 -9.42 24.48 1.63
N ALA A 33 -9.37 23.41 2.42
CA ALA A 33 -8.11 22.76 2.78
C ALA A 33 -7.38 22.16 1.57
N ALA A 34 -8.11 21.52 0.66
CA ALA A 34 -7.54 20.97 -0.57
C ALA A 34 -6.95 22.07 -1.46
N ASP A 35 -7.68 23.17 -1.63
CA ASP A 35 -7.23 24.32 -2.42
C ASP A 35 -5.98 24.96 -1.80
N PHE A 36 -5.99 25.18 -0.48
CA PHE A 36 -4.84 25.73 0.26
C PHE A 36 -3.58 24.87 0.14
N LEU A 37 -3.73 23.54 0.18
CA LEU A 37 -2.61 22.59 0.09
C LEU A 37 -2.23 22.24 -1.37
N GLY A 38 -3.00 22.70 -2.37
CA GLY A 38 -2.80 22.35 -3.77
C GLY A 38 -3.07 20.86 -4.07
N TYR A 39 -3.98 20.24 -3.32
CA TYR A 39 -4.36 18.84 -3.45
C TYR A 39 -5.68 18.71 -4.22
N PRO A 40 -5.92 17.60 -4.95
CA PRO A 40 -7.22 17.38 -5.57
C PRO A 40 -8.32 17.29 -4.50
N PRO A 41 -9.43 18.04 -4.63
CA PRO A 41 -10.50 18.04 -3.62
C PRO A 41 -11.08 16.66 -3.34
N ARG A 42 -11.22 15.84 -4.39
CA ARG A 42 -11.66 14.44 -4.30
C ARG A 42 -10.75 13.62 -3.37
N THR A 43 -9.45 13.83 -3.45
CA THR A 43 -8.46 13.10 -2.64
C THR A 43 -8.60 13.40 -1.15
N VAL A 44 -8.76 14.67 -0.77
CA VAL A 44 -8.97 15.04 0.64
C VAL A 44 -10.31 14.53 1.15
N GLN A 45 -11.34 14.55 0.30
CA GLN A 45 -12.65 13.97 0.63
C GLN A 45 -12.57 12.45 0.87
N ASP A 46 -11.85 11.72 0.02
CA ASP A 46 -11.66 10.27 0.18
C ASP A 46 -10.89 9.95 1.47
N TRP A 47 -9.90 10.77 1.85
CA TRP A 47 -9.21 10.62 3.14
C TRP A 47 -10.10 10.94 4.32
N ALA A 48 -11.01 11.91 4.21
CA ALA A 48 -11.97 12.19 5.27
C ALA A 48 -12.88 10.99 5.55
N ALA A 49 -13.24 10.21 4.52
CA ALA A 49 -13.96 8.95 4.69
C ALA A 49 -13.11 7.85 5.35
N GLN A 50 -11.78 7.97 5.31
CA GLN A 50 -10.82 7.03 5.93
C GLN A 50 -10.14 7.63 7.18
N ARG A 51 -10.70 8.69 7.76
CA ARG A 51 -10.07 9.49 8.81
C ARG A 51 -9.53 8.63 9.95
N ASP A 52 -10.37 7.79 10.54
CA ASP A 52 -10.01 7.02 11.72
C ASP A 52 -8.86 6.05 11.41
N ALA A 53 -8.91 5.35 10.26
CA ALA A 53 -7.82 4.48 9.82
C ALA A 53 -6.49 5.24 9.61
N ILE A 54 -6.54 6.50 9.14
CA ILE A 54 -5.35 7.34 8.96
C ILE A 54 -4.77 7.79 10.30
N PHE A 55 -5.61 8.14 11.28
CA PHE A 55 -5.16 8.55 12.62
C PHE A 55 -4.68 7.35 13.46
N ASP A 56 -5.34 6.20 13.35
CA ASP A 56 -4.98 4.97 14.07
C ASP A 56 -3.74 4.26 13.51
N PHE A 57 -3.25 4.67 12.34
CA PHE A 57 -2.07 4.08 11.73
C PHE A 57 -0.82 4.24 12.59
N LYS A 58 -0.27 3.11 13.05
CA LYS A 58 0.93 3.03 13.92
C LYS A 58 2.27 2.86 13.16
N GLY A 59 2.26 2.86 11.83
CA GLY A 59 3.47 2.72 11.02
C GLY A 59 4.23 4.04 10.83
N ALA A 60 5.23 4.00 9.94
CA ALA A 60 6.05 5.18 9.64
C ALA A 60 5.21 6.31 9.01
N GLN A 61 5.37 7.54 9.50
CA GLN A 61 4.65 8.72 9.01
C GLN A 61 4.96 9.04 7.54
N VAL A 62 6.16 8.68 7.08
CA VAL A 62 6.61 8.79 5.69
C VAL A 62 6.00 7.73 4.76
N SER A 63 5.32 6.72 5.32
CA SER A 63 4.59 5.72 4.53
C SER A 63 3.51 6.41 3.69
N LYS A 64 3.26 5.89 2.49
CA LYS A 64 2.22 6.41 1.59
C LYS A 64 0.91 5.63 1.68
N THR A 65 0.99 4.39 2.16
CA THR A 65 -0.13 3.47 2.30
C THR A 65 -0.41 3.17 3.77
N LEU A 66 -1.68 2.86 4.04
CA LEU A 66 -2.08 2.17 5.26
C LEU A 66 -1.70 0.70 5.02
N LYS A 67 -0.68 0.19 5.72
CA LYS A 67 -0.17 -1.19 5.57
C LYS A 67 -1.32 -2.21 5.43
N GLY A 68 -1.09 -3.27 4.66
CA GLY A 68 -2.13 -4.26 4.31
C GLY A 68 -2.88 -3.94 3.02
N GLN A 69 -2.58 -2.79 2.38
CA GLN A 69 -2.98 -2.51 1.01
C GLN A 69 -2.00 -3.16 0.03
N GLY A 70 -2.42 -4.26 -0.57
CA GLY A 70 -1.71 -5.03 -1.59
C GLY A 70 -2.57 -6.21 -2.01
N ARG A 71 -2.33 -6.77 -3.21
CA ARG A 71 -2.87 -8.10 -3.52
C ARG A 71 -2.22 -9.07 -2.54
N GLU A 72 -2.99 -9.96 -1.92
CA GLU A 72 -2.41 -11.13 -1.29
C GLU A 72 -1.52 -11.82 -2.35
N GLU A 73 -0.31 -12.20 -1.96
CA GLU A 73 0.55 -13.01 -2.80
C GLU A 73 -0.07 -14.40 -2.92
N ILE A 74 -0.98 -14.56 -3.88
CA ILE A 74 -1.56 -15.84 -4.23
C ILE A 74 -0.52 -16.58 -5.07
N ILE A 75 0.08 -17.61 -4.48
CA ILE A 75 0.92 -18.57 -5.21
C ILE A 75 -0.01 -19.69 -5.72
N PRO A 76 -0.39 -19.72 -7.01
CA PRO A 76 -1.46 -20.59 -7.50
C PRO A 76 -1.14 -22.10 -7.34
N PHE A 77 0.14 -22.44 -7.22
CA PHE A 77 0.64 -23.80 -7.09
C PHE A 77 1.42 -24.02 -5.78
N ALA A 78 1.10 -23.28 -4.71
CA ALA A 78 1.79 -23.36 -3.43
C ALA A 78 1.96 -24.81 -2.94
N HIS A 79 0.92 -25.63 -3.06
CA HIS A 79 0.97 -27.04 -2.67
C HIS A 79 1.98 -27.84 -3.51
N GLY A 80 1.97 -27.68 -4.84
CA GLY A 80 2.92 -28.36 -5.73
C GLY A 80 4.38 -27.96 -5.47
N LEU A 81 4.62 -26.67 -5.23
CA LEU A 81 5.94 -26.17 -4.88
C LEU A 81 6.44 -26.75 -3.55
N LEU A 82 5.59 -26.77 -2.52
CA LEU A 82 5.95 -27.33 -1.21
C LEU A 82 6.22 -28.83 -1.27
N THR A 83 5.46 -29.58 -2.06
CA THR A 83 5.69 -31.02 -2.27
C THR A 83 7.02 -31.25 -2.96
N PHE A 84 7.29 -30.54 -4.06
CA PHE A 84 8.59 -30.61 -4.75
C PHE A 84 9.77 -30.29 -3.82
N MET A 85 9.67 -29.22 -3.03
CA MET A 85 10.72 -28.83 -2.07
C MET A 85 10.91 -29.87 -0.94
N LYS A 86 9.83 -30.56 -0.54
CA LYS A 86 9.92 -31.63 0.47
C LYS A 86 10.56 -32.89 -0.09
N ASP A 87 10.21 -33.26 -1.32
CA ASP A 87 10.77 -34.43 -1.99
C ASP A 87 12.27 -34.24 -2.24
N MET A 88 12.67 -33.06 -2.73
CA MET A 88 14.09 -32.69 -2.85
C MET A 88 14.86 -32.84 -1.53
N ARG A 89 14.30 -32.37 -0.40
CA ARG A 89 14.95 -32.51 0.91
C ARG A 89 15.09 -33.98 1.32
N ARG A 90 14.08 -34.81 1.08
CA ARG A 90 14.12 -36.25 1.38
C ARG A 90 15.18 -36.96 0.55
N ASP A 91 15.24 -36.66 -0.74
CA ASP A 91 16.22 -37.28 -1.64
C ASP A 91 17.65 -36.86 -1.29
N GLU A 92 17.87 -35.61 -0.88
CA GLU A 92 19.16 -35.14 -0.38
C GLU A 92 19.57 -35.84 0.94
N GLU A 93 18.65 -35.99 1.91
CA GLU A 93 18.91 -36.71 3.16
C GLU A 93 19.23 -38.20 2.92
N VAL A 94 18.49 -38.83 2.02
CA VAL A 94 18.75 -40.22 1.61
C VAL A 94 20.11 -40.34 0.91
N ARG A 95 20.47 -39.37 0.07
CA ARG A 95 21.79 -39.32 -0.58
C ARG A 95 22.92 -39.16 0.42
N LEU A 96 22.74 -38.34 1.46
CA LEU A 96 23.75 -38.12 2.51
C LEU A 96 23.89 -39.33 3.44
N LEU A 97 22.82 -40.09 3.69
CA LEU A 97 22.86 -41.33 4.47
C LEU A 97 23.47 -42.52 3.71
N LEU A 98 23.37 -42.54 2.38
CA LEU A 98 23.97 -43.57 1.52
C LEU A 98 25.47 -43.37 1.24
N PHE A 99 26.01 -42.16 1.49
CA PHE A 99 27.42 -41.81 1.29
C PHE A 99 28.21 -41.69 2.60
N ARG A 100 27.64 -42.14 3.73
CA ARG A 100 28.30 -42.26 5.04
C ARG A 100 28.69 -43.70 5.32
#